data_AF-A0A222F335-F1
#
_entry.id   AF-A0A222F335-F1
#
_cell.length_a   1.000
_cell.length_b   1.000
_cell.length_c   1.000
_cell.angle_alpha   90.00
_cell.angle_beta   90.00
_cell.angle_gamma   90.00
#
_symmetry.space_group_name_H-M   'P 1'
#
loop_
_entity.id
_entity.type
_entity.pdbx_description
1 polymer ?
#
loop_
_entity_poly.entity_id
_entity_poly.type
_entity_poly.pdbx_seq_one_letter_code
_entity_poly.pdbx_strand_id
1 'polypeptide(L)'
;MGSKPGCSVAGDRACSVFGRERGLEMRVIRLVRCMGLIAALIGSLPLAARAHDIKVCKCDEACYTDEVSRVSCERGKVRFQSHGLPDPEDPMMRGITATNQQFPAKHNYEFEILLEPELARQPTPTEAGPVGVAINGVPIFDPSTQGPVNRKTGRRPSAFDAGELDVCGGHAGRGDDYHYHVAPKCLIEDLGPAWVDQGKKPIGYAMDGFPILALGWFDKTNTVEQDLDPCRGMKDAAGQYFYNVKTTSSWDVLNCLAGRPQHFARDRWRHRIDRTGKEITGIPIRFAIKDSTRTSYGRDVCHVMTGTLQGEQILQSNGQARKIRAQEGSLFYCNRSCYGLFFEADKSRAFRGRAIYYDHITDGCPAGFGVARLTTFTPYEGPAQTRKGPPPTRK
;
A
#
# COMPACT_ATOMS: atom_id res chain seq x y z
N MET A 1 58.99 6.73 7.39
CA MET A 1 59.95 6.97 6.29
C MET A 1 59.46 6.09 5.13
N GLY A 2 58.65 6.64 4.22
CA GLY A 2 59.09 7.12 2.89
C GLY A 2 59.22 5.92 1.94
N SER A 3 58.62 5.79 0.76
CA SER A 3 58.01 6.75 -0.17
C SER A 3 57.49 5.94 -1.37
N LYS A 4 56.28 6.24 -1.89
CA LYS A 4 55.93 6.10 -3.34
C LYS A 4 56.70 7.19 -4.14
N PRO A 5 56.70 7.31 -5.49
CA PRO A 5 55.80 6.75 -6.53
C PRO A 5 56.50 6.42 -7.89
N GLY A 6 55.73 6.18 -8.97
CA GLY A 6 56.21 6.40 -10.35
C GLY A 6 55.34 5.82 -11.47
N CYS A 7 54.36 6.58 -11.96
CA CYS A 7 53.74 6.42 -13.29
C CYS A 7 54.64 7.01 -14.39
N SER A 8 54.51 6.56 -15.65
CA SER A 8 54.69 7.32 -16.92
C SER A 8 54.88 6.34 -18.10
N VAL A 9 54.49 6.52 -19.37
CA VAL A 9 53.68 7.45 -20.18
C VAL A 9 53.50 6.78 -21.57
N ALA A 10 52.37 7.08 -22.23
CA ALA A 10 52.03 7.16 -23.68
C ALA A 10 52.86 6.49 -24.80
N GLY A 11 52.14 6.12 -25.88
CA GLY A 11 52.72 6.11 -27.23
C GLY A 11 51.90 5.37 -28.30
N ASP A 12 51.16 6.12 -29.11
CA ASP A 12 50.51 5.68 -30.35
C ASP A 12 51.44 4.99 -31.36
N ARG A 13 50.91 4.03 -32.15
CA ARG A 13 50.75 4.12 -33.62
C ARG A 13 50.47 2.77 -34.28
N ALA A 14 49.55 2.82 -35.23
CA ALA A 14 49.17 1.78 -36.18
C ALA A 14 50.32 1.32 -37.08
N CYS A 15 50.23 0.07 -37.57
CA CYS A 15 50.64 -0.27 -38.93
C CYS A 15 50.06 -1.63 -39.35
N SER A 16 49.11 -1.57 -40.28
CA SER A 16 48.65 -2.66 -41.14
C SER A 16 49.69 -2.93 -42.25
N VAL A 17 50.03 -4.19 -42.51
CA VAL A 17 50.65 -4.59 -43.79
C VAL A 17 50.03 -5.90 -44.32
N PHE A 18 49.69 -5.79 -45.60
CA PHE A 18 49.27 -6.76 -46.60
C PHE A 18 49.98 -8.12 -46.62
N GLY A 19 49.22 -9.15 -47.02
CA GLY A 19 49.71 -10.39 -47.65
C GLY A 19 48.67 -10.89 -48.65
N ARG A 20 49.07 -10.97 -49.92
CA ARG A 20 48.29 -11.22 -51.15
C ARG A 20 48.60 -12.63 -51.65
N GLU A 21 47.64 -13.40 -52.20
CA GLU A 21 47.77 -14.35 -53.35
C GLU A 21 46.35 -14.69 -53.87
N ARG A 22 45.96 -14.25 -55.08
CA ARG A 22 45.90 -14.99 -56.38
C ARG A 22 45.06 -16.30 -56.29
N GLY A 23 44.00 -16.57 -57.03
CA GLY A 23 43.32 -15.97 -58.19
C GLY A 23 42.78 -17.12 -59.06
N LEU A 24 41.52 -17.09 -59.54
CA LEU A 24 41.11 -17.78 -60.78
C LEU A 24 39.74 -17.31 -61.32
N GLU A 25 39.82 -16.69 -62.51
CA GLU A 25 38.92 -16.58 -63.66
C GLU A 25 37.40 -16.31 -63.59
N MET A 26 37.03 -15.29 -64.39
CA MET A 26 35.69 -14.94 -64.87
C MET A 26 35.17 -15.91 -65.92
N ARG A 27 33.85 -16.14 -65.92
CA ARG A 27 33.05 -16.14 -67.16
C ARG A 27 31.77 -15.33 -66.98
N VAL A 28 31.65 -14.28 -67.79
CA VAL A 28 30.49 -13.41 -67.94
C VAL A 28 29.54 -14.06 -68.94
N ILE A 29 28.30 -14.32 -68.53
CA ILE A 29 27.17 -14.55 -69.44
C ILE A 29 26.15 -13.45 -69.19
N ARG A 30 25.99 -12.55 -70.17
CA ARG A 30 24.89 -11.60 -70.26
C ARG A 30 23.64 -12.35 -70.69
N LEU A 31 22.58 -12.31 -69.88
CA LEU A 31 21.21 -12.48 -70.36
C LEU A 31 20.37 -11.29 -69.90
N VAL A 32 19.92 -10.50 -70.86
CA VAL A 32 18.91 -9.46 -70.71
C VAL A 32 17.55 -10.14 -70.77
N ARG A 33 16.68 -9.97 -69.74
CA ARG A 33 15.26 -9.64 -69.94
C ARG A 33 14.44 -9.54 -68.65
N CYS A 34 13.50 -8.59 -68.73
CA CYS A 34 12.23 -8.44 -68.03
C CYS A 34 12.25 -7.99 -66.57
N MET A 35 12.06 -6.68 -66.42
CA MET A 35 11.31 -6.07 -65.33
C MET A 35 9.95 -6.78 -65.19
N GLY A 36 9.81 -7.60 -64.16
CA GLY A 36 8.52 -7.98 -63.60
C GLY A 36 8.40 -7.29 -62.25
N LEU A 37 7.40 -6.41 -62.10
CA LEU A 37 6.99 -5.86 -60.82
C LEU A 37 6.69 -7.03 -59.86
N ILE A 38 7.56 -7.25 -58.87
CA ILE A 38 7.14 -7.94 -57.66
C ILE A 38 6.38 -6.87 -56.86
N ALA A 39 5.06 -6.87 -57.00
CA ALA A 39 4.21 -6.26 -56.00
C ALA A 39 4.47 -7.02 -54.70
N ALA A 40 5.30 -6.44 -53.84
CA ALA A 40 5.39 -6.86 -52.46
C ALA A 40 4.00 -6.64 -51.86
N LEU A 41 3.18 -7.70 -51.82
CA LEU A 41 2.14 -7.81 -50.83
C LEU A 41 2.84 -7.79 -49.48
N ILE A 42 3.08 -6.59 -48.96
CA ILE A 42 3.18 -6.34 -47.55
C ILE A 42 1.77 -6.66 -47.06
N GLY A 43 1.51 -7.94 -46.80
CA GLY A 43 0.40 -8.34 -45.98
C GLY A 43 0.57 -7.55 -44.69
N SER A 44 -0.30 -6.57 -44.49
CA SER A 44 -0.55 -5.99 -43.19
C SER A 44 -0.99 -7.14 -42.30
N LEU A 45 -0.01 -7.81 -41.69
CA LEU A 45 -0.22 -8.57 -40.48
C LEU A 45 -0.96 -7.61 -39.58
N PRO A 46 -2.21 -7.91 -39.16
CA PRO A 46 -2.82 -7.11 -38.13
C PRO A 46 -1.82 -7.16 -36.97
N LEU A 47 -1.42 -6.00 -36.45
CA LEU A 47 -0.96 -5.98 -35.06
C LEU A 47 -2.08 -6.70 -34.31
N ALA A 48 -1.83 -7.93 -33.87
CA ALA A 48 -2.71 -8.55 -32.91
C ALA A 48 -2.72 -7.56 -31.75
N ALA A 49 -3.82 -6.80 -31.65
CA ALA A 49 -4.13 -6.04 -30.46
C ALA A 49 -3.81 -6.96 -29.29
N ARG A 50 -3.00 -6.49 -28.34
CA ARG A 50 -2.59 -7.29 -27.19
C ARG A 50 -3.84 -7.70 -26.44
N ALA A 51 -4.38 -8.85 -26.82
CA ALA A 51 -5.54 -9.45 -26.22
C ALA A 51 -5.08 -9.90 -24.83
N HIS A 52 -5.38 -9.07 -23.84
CA HIS A 52 -5.36 -9.52 -22.47
C HIS A 52 -6.61 -10.40 -22.32
N ASP A 53 -6.40 -11.66 -21.98
CA ASP A 53 -7.43 -12.54 -21.45
C ASP A 53 -7.09 -12.71 -19.97
N ILE A 54 -7.92 -12.16 -19.09
CA ILE A 54 -7.67 -12.22 -17.65
C ILE A 54 -8.11 -13.58 -17.11
N LYS A 55 -7.45 -14.07 -16.06
CA LYS A 55 -7.86 -15.32 -15.42
C LYS A 55 -8.88 -15.05 -14.32
N VAL A 56 -10.11 -15.52 -14.48
CA VAL A 56 -11.10 -15.52 -13.39
C VAL A 56 -10.92 -16.78 -12.54
N CYS A 57 -10.44 -16.63 -11.31
CA CYS A 57 -10.21 -17.74 -10.39
C CYS A 57 -10.86 -17.57 -9.00
N LYS A 58 -11.89 -16.73 -8.87
CA LYS A 58 -12.58 -16.44 -7.59
C LYS A 58 -12.97 -17.66 -6.76
N CYS A 59 -13.34 -18.78 -7.39
CA CYS A 59 -13.76 -19.99 -6.69
C CYS A 59 -12.63 -20.99 -6.43
N ASP A 60 -11.42 -20.68 -6.89
CA ASP A 60 -10.24 -21.51 -6.69
C ASP A 60 -9.49 -21.00 -5.45
N GLU A 61 -9.27 -21.88 -4.48
CA GLU A 61 -8.51 -21.56 -3.27
C GLU A 61 -7.07 -21.11 -3.62
N ALA A 62 -6.49 -21.65 -4.70
CA ALA A 62 -5.19 -21.25 -5.22
C ALA A 62 -5.17 -19.85 -5.88
N CYS A 63 -6.28 -19.12 -5.85
CA CYS A 63 -6.40 -17.73 -6.25
C CYS A 63 -6.16 -16.75 -5.08
N TYR A 64 -6.03 -17.28 -3.86
CA TYR A 64 -5.82 -16.53 -2.63
C TYR A 64 -4.50 -16.92 -1.97
N THR A 65 -3.98 -16.07 -1.10
CA THR A 65 -2.81 -16.39 -0.28
C THR A 65 -3.25 -17.04 1.04
N ASP A 66 -2.28 -17.53 1.82
CA ASP A 66 -2.51 -18.36 3.01
C ASP A 66 -3.23 -17.61 4.16
N GLU A 67 -3.32 -16.27 4.12
CA GLU A 67 -4.07 -15.44 5.07
C GLU A 67 -5.60 -15.54 4.88
N VAL A 68 -6.05 -16.07 3.74
CA VAL A 68 -7.46 -16.27 3.43
C VAL A 68 -7.85 -17.71 3.70
N SER A 69 -9.06 -17.91 4.24
CA SER A 69 -9.59 -19.24 4.55
C SER A 69 -11.07 -19.35 4.21
N ARG A 70 -11.56 -20.60 4.17
CA ARG A 70 -12.98 -20.93 3.96
C ARG A 70 -13.56 -20.35 2.67
N VAL A 71 -12.77 -20.42 1.60
CA VAL A 71 -13.22 -20.06 0.25
C VAL A 71 -14.37 -20.98 -0.15
N SER A 72 -15.50 -20.41 -0.53
CA SER A 72 -16.68 -21.16 -0.96
C SER A 72 -17.46 -20.37 -2.00
N CYS A 73 -18.01 -21.07 -2.99
CA CYS A 73 -18.81 -20.46 -4.05
C CYS A 73 -20.23 -20.99 -4.03
N GLU A 74 -21.17 -20.12 -3.69
CA GLU A 74 -22.59 -20.46 -3.58
C GLU A 74 -23.44 -19.26 -3.99
N ARG A 75 -24.58 -19.54 -4.66
CA ARG A 75 -25.61 -18.53 -4.97
C ARG A 75 -25.05 -17.30 -5.72
N GLY A 76 -24.17 -17.53 -6.69
CA GLY A 76 -23.58 -16.47 -7.52
C GLY A 76 -22.54 -15.60 -6.82
N LYS A 77 -22.03 -16.02 -5.66
CA LYS A 77 -21.02 -15.29 -4.87
C LYS A 77 -19.88 -16.22 -4.45
N VAL A 78 -18.67 -15.68 -4.36
CA VAL A 78 -17.61 -16.26 -3.53
C VAL A 78 -17.66 -15.66 -2.13
N ARG A 79 -17.44 -16.50 -1.12
CA ARG A 79 -17.32 -16.13 0.29
C ARG A 79 -15.98 -16.61 0.83
N PHE A 80 -15.34 -15.81 1.66
CA PHE A 80 -14.10 -16.19 2.34
C PHE A 80 -13.91 -15.39 3.63
N GLN A 81 -12.99 -15.84 4.49
CA GLN A 81 -12.65 -15.22 5.76
C GLN A 81 -11.18 -14.81 5.78
N SER A 82 -10.87 -13.73 6.51
CA SER A 82 -9.49 -13.29 6.76
C SER A 82 -9.37 -12.57 8.10
N HIS A 83 -8.16 -12.57 8.65
CA HIS A 83 -7.83 -11.74 9.80
C HIS A 83 -7.38 -10.32 9.44
N GLY A 84 -7.35 -9.96 8.14
CA GLY A 84 -7.11 -8.60 7.66
C GLY A 84 -5.70 -8.08 7.87
N LEU A 85 -4.71 -8.98 7.97
CA LEU A 85 -3.29 -8.62 8.01
C LEU A 85 -2.61 -9.36 6.87
N PRO A 86 -1.59 -8.75 6.23
CA PRO A 86 -0.80 -9.40 5.19
C PRO A 86 0.20 -10.42 5.80
N ASP A 87 1.11 -10.92 4.96
CA ASP A 87 2.19 -11.81 5.35
C ASP A 87 2.93 -11.26 6.59
N PRO A 88 3.24 -12.07 7.62
CA PRO A 88 3.97 -11.62 8.79
C PRO A 88 5.34 -10.97 8.52
N GLU A 89 5.98 -11.28 7.39
CA GLU A 89 7.26 -10.71 6.95
C GLU A 89 7.08 -9.34 6.26
N ASP A 90 5.86 -8.95 5.90
CA ASP A 90 5.59 -7.64 5.32
C ASP A 90 5.97 -6.52 6.31
N PRO A 91 6.73 -5.49 5.87
CA PRO A 91 7.19 -4.40 6.72
C PRO A 91 6.07 -3.37 6.99
N MET A 92 4.95 -3.82 7.55
CA MET A 92 3.80 -2.99 7.89
C MET A 92 4.20 -1.77 8.73
N MET A 93 3.54 -0.64 8.47
CA MET A 93 3.73 0.65 9.14
C MET A 93 5.09 1.33 8.89
N ARG A 94 6.11 0.63 8.35
CA ARG A 94 7.41 1.22 8.04
C ARG A 94 7.30 2.26 6.93
N GLY A 95 7.91 3.43 7.13
CA GLY A 95 7.92 4.50 6.12
C GLY A 95 6.79 5.52 6.24
N ILE A 96 5.81 5.27 7.10
CA ILE A 96 4.79 6.27 7.47
C ILE A 96 5.50 7.48 8.10
N THR A 97 5.14 8.69 7.67
CA THR A 97 5.69 9.95 8.20
C THR A 97 4.68 10.75 9.03
N ALA A 98 3.39 10.47 8.86
CA ALA A 98 2.30 10.99 9.67
C ALA A 98 1.37 9.84 10.08
N THR A 99 1.34 9.51 11.36
CA THR A 99 0.55 8.40 11.88
C THR A 99 -0.65 8.89 12.68
N ASN A 100 -1.73 8.13 12.66
CA ASN A 100 -2.86 8.26 13.57
C ASN A 100 -2.66 7.50 14.90
N GLN A 101 -1.50 6.87 15.12
CA GLN A 101 -1.14 6.06 16.30
C GLN A 101 -1.97 4.78 16.47
N GLN A 102 -2.41 4.20 15.35
CA GLN A 102 -3.09 2.91 15.29
C GLN A 102 -2.08 1.80 15.00
N PHE A 103 -2.29 0.62 15.54
CA PHE A 103 -1.41 -0.54 15.35
C PHE A 103 -2.16 -1.62 14.60
N PRO A 104 -1.57 -2.26 13.57
CA PRO A 104 -2.23 -3.37 12.87
C PRO A 104 -2.64 -4.49 13.83
N ALA A 105 -3.94 -4.73 13.97
CA ALA A 105 -4.52 -5.79 14.79
C ALA A 105 -5.25 -6.84 13.94
N LYS A 106 -5.45 -8.04 14.51
CA LYS A 106 -6.26 -9.06 13.87
C LYS A 106 -7.74 -8.69 13.95
N HIS A 107 -8.40 -8.78 12.81
CA HIS A 107 -9.84 -8.59 12.64
C HIS A 107 -10.51 -9.94 12.33
N ASN A 108 -11.83 -9.95 12.13
CA ASN A 108 -12.57 -11.15 11.76
C ASN A 108 -13.50 -10.81 10.60
N TYR A 109 -12.88 -10.72 9.42
CA TYR A 109 -13.57 -10.38 8.19
C TYR A 109 -14.28 -11.60 7.59
N GLU A 110 -15.50 -11.37 7.13
CA GLU A 110 -16.24 -12.23 6.22
C GLU A 110 -16.54 -11.42 4.96
N PHE A 111 -16.01 -11.87 3.82
CA PHE A 111 -16.21 -11.21 2.53
C PHE A 111 -17.20 -11.97 1.65
N GLU A 112 -17.94 -11.24 0.82
CA GLU A 112 -18.85 -11.73 -0.21
C GLU A 112 -18.63 -10.96 -1.52
N ILE A 113 -18.14 -11.63 -2.56
CA ILE A 113 -17.87 -11.01 -3.87
C ILE A 113 -18.77 -11.66 -4.93
N LEU A 114 -19.38 -10.88 -5.81
CA LEU A 114 -20.17 -11.40 -6.93
C LEU A 114 -19.29 -12.19 -7.90
N LEU A 115 -19.75 -13.37 -8.34
CA LEU A 115 -19.05 -14.14 -9.36
C LEU A 115 -19.18 -13.49 -10.75
N GLU A 116 -20.38 -13.03 -11.07
CA GLU A 116 -20.76 -12.40 -12.33
C GLU A 116 -21.19 -10.94 -12.09
N PRO A 117 -20.23 -10.02 -11.93
CA PRO A 117 -20.53 -8.59 -11.82
C PRO A 117 -21.02 -8.02 -13.17
N GLU A 118 -21.95 -7.07 -13.10
CA GLU A 118 -22.48 -6.37 -14.27
C GLU A 118 -22.07 -4.90 -14.25
N LEU A 119 -21.77 -4.35 -15.43
CA LEU A 119 -21.54 -2.92 -15.58
C LEU A 119 -22.84 -2.15 -15.30
N ALA A 120 -22.73 -1.12 -14.46
CA ALA A 120 -23.81 -0.18 -14.23
C ALA A 120 -23.94 0.78 -15.42
N ARG A 121 -25.13 1.39 -15.57
CA ARG A 121 -25.37 2.43 -16.59
C ARG A 121 -24.46 3.65 -16.41
N GLN A 122 -24.08 3.93 -15.16
CA GLN A 122 -23.21 5.04 -14.78
C GLN A 122 -22.31 4.54 -13.63
N PRO A 123 -21.00 4.80 -13.68
CA PRO A 123 -20.11 4.47 -12.58
C PRO A 123 -20.44 5.24 -11.31
N THR A 124 -20.17 4.64 -10.16
CA THR A 124 -20.35 5.25 -8.84
C THR A 124 -19.00 5.76 -8.32
N PRO A 125 -18.83 7.07 -8.05
CA PRO A 125 -17.64 7.58 -7.39
C PRO A 125 -17.39 6.89 -6.05
N THR A 126 -16.14 6.60 -5.72
CA THR A 126 -15.78 6.10 -4.40
C THR A 126 -15.82 7.21 -3.35
N GLU A 127 -16.05 6.81 -2.10
CA GLU A 127 -15.94 7.68 -0.93
C GLU A 127 -14.95 7.06 0.06
N ALA A 128 -14.47 7.86 1.02
CA ALA A 128 -13.57 7.38 2.06
C ALA A 128 -14.15 6.15 2.78
N GLY A 129 -13.50 5.00 2.60
CA GLY A 129 -13.96 3.70 3.08
C GLY A 129 -13.50 2.55 2.19
N PRO A 130 -13.94 1.31 2.47
CA PRO A 130 -13.55 0.14 1.71
C PRO A 130 -14.16 0.17 0.30
N VAL A 131 -13.33 -0.09 -0.71
CA VAL A 131 -13.69 -0.19 -2.13
C VAL A 131 -13.44 -1.59 -2.71
N GLY A 132 -12.75 -2.46 -1.96
CA GLY A 132 -12.46 -3.82 -2.35
C GLY A 132 -11.67 -4.58 -1.29
N VAL A 133 -11.15 -5.73 -1.68
CA VAL A 133 -10.30 -6.60 -0.83
C VAL A 133 -9.25 -7.27 -1.70
N ALA A 134 -8.01 -7.29 -1.22
CA ALA A 134 -6.90 -7.98 -1.86
C ALA A 134 -7.02 -9.50 -1.68
N ILE A 135 -6.33 -10.29 -2.50
CA ILE A 135 -6.39 -11.75 -2.42
C ILE A 135 -5.72 -12.34 -1.15
N ASN A 136 -5.02 -11.51 -0.37
CA ASN A 136 -4.57 -11.83 0.99
C ASN A 136 -5.58 -11.46 2.09
N GLY A 137 -6.79 -11.03 1.70
CA GLY A 137 -7.87 -10.71 2.61
C GLY A 137 -7.70 -9.39 3.37
N VAL A 138 -6.69 -8.57 3.00
CA VAL A 138 -6.56 -7.20 3.48
C VAL A 138 -7.52 -6.29 2.69
N PRO A 139 -8.36 -5.48 3.37
CA PRO A 139 -9.22 -4.52 2.68
C PRO A 139 -8.44 -3.50 1.84
N ILE A 140 -9.07 -3.06 0.75
CA ILE A 140 -8.60 -1.96 -0.08
C ILE A 140 -9.57 -0.81 0.11
N PHE A 141 -9.06 0.36 0.46
CA PHE A 141 -9.82 1.57 0.74
C PHE A 141 -9.61 2.59 -0.38
N ASP A 142 -10.58 3.51 -0.49
CA ASP A 142 -10.46 4.71 -1.32
C ASP A 142 -9.16 5.46 -0.99
N PRO A 143 -8.42 6.01 -1.97
CA PRO A 143 -7.11 6.62 -1.74
C PRO A 143 -7.15 7.86 -0.82
N SER A 144 -8.33 8.40 -0.51
CA SER A 144 -8.45 9.55 0.36
C SER A 144 -8.41 9.22 1.85
N THR A 145 -7.85 10.15 2.61
CA THR A 145 -7.94 10.15 4.08
C THR A 145 -9.39 10.34 4.54
N GLN A 146 -9.71 9.91 5.76
CA GLN A 146 -10.97 10.26 6.42
C GLN A 146 -11.00 11.72 6.94
N GLY A 147 -9.96 12.51 6.63
CA GLY A 147 -9.85 13.93 6.98
C GLY A 147 -10.87 14.81 6.24
N PRO A 148 -11.11 16.05 6.71
CA PRO A 148 -12.14 16.92 6.14
C PRO A 148 -11.91 17.21 4.65
N VAL A 149 -13.00 17.40 3.91
CA VAL A 149 -12.94 17.81 2.51
C VAL A 149 -12.21 19.15 2.39
N ASN A 150 -11.22 19.20 1.51
CA ASN A 150 -10.52 20.44 1.21
C ASN A 150 -11.49 21.38 0.48
N ARG A 151 -11.79 22.53 1.10
CA ARG A 151 -12.74 23.52 0.55
C ARG A 151 -12.36 24.07 -0.83
N LYS A 152 -11.07 24.06 -1.19
CA LYS A 152 -10.60 24.56 -2.48
C LYS A 152 -10.75 23.53 -3.59
N THR A 153 -10.47 22.26 -3.30
CA THR A 153 -10.47 21.19 -4.31
C THR A 153 -11.76 20.38 -4.33
N GLY A 154 -12.61 20.51 -3.30
CA GLY A 154 -13.81 19.69 -3.11
C GLY A 154 -13.52 18.21 -2.83
N ARG A 155 -12.25 17.84 -2.64
CA ARG A 155 -11.80 16.45 -2.42
C ARG A 155 -11.14 16.31 -1.06
N ARG A 156 -11.19 15.12 -0.49
CA ARG A 156 -10.39 14.78 0.70
C ARG A 156 -8.91 14.63 0.30
N PRO A 157 -7.95 14.93 1.21
CA PRO A 157 -6.54 14.69 0.95
C PRO A 157 -6.25 13.22 0.65
N SER A 158 -5.27 12.94 -0.21
CA SER A 158 -4.73 11.60 -0.45
C SER A 158 -3.98 11.09 0.79
N ALA A 159 -4.20 9.84 1.19
CA ALA A 159 -3.46 9.21 2.29
C ALA A 159 -1.96 9.06 1.95
N PHE A 160 -1.65 8.83 0.67
CA PHE A 160 -0.28 8.80 0.17
C PHE A 160 0.41 10.16 0.34
N ASP A 161 -0.22 11.24 -0.16
CA ASP A 161 0.36 12.59 -0.08
C ASP A 161 0.42 13.12 1.36
N ALA A 162 -0.47 12.64 2.23
CA ALA A 162 -0.48 12.94 3.65
C ALA A 162 0.65 12.23 4.43
N GLY A 163 1.36 11.29 3.80
CA GLY A 163 2.42 10.51 4.43
C GLY A 163 1.91 9.48 5.42
N GLU A 164 0.66 9.02 5.26
CA GLU A 164 -0.01 8.09 6.16
C GLU A 164 0.26 6.62 5.84
N LEU A 165 0.86 6.33 4.68
CA LEU A 165 1.04 4.97 4.16
C LEU A 165 2.44 4.44 4.38
N ASP A 166 2.53 3.15 4.63
CA ASP A 166 3.77 2.42 4.69
C ASP A 166 4.33 2.07 3.31
N VAL A 167 5.48 1.41 3.30
CA VAL A 167 6.15 0.99 2.06
C VAL A 167 5.33 -0.01 1.25
N CYS A 168 4.38 -0.74 1.85
CA CYS A 168 3.49 -1.68 1.17
C CYS A 168 2.25 -1.00 0.59
N GLY A 169 1.98 0.27 0.95
CA GLY A 169 0.86 1.06 0.44
C GLY A 169 -0.38 1.05 1.33
N GLY A 170 -0.24 0.62 2.59
CA GLY A 170 -1.33 0.56 3.56
C GLY A 170 -0.99 1.22 4.90
N HIS A 171 -1.97 1.20 5.81
CA HIS A 171 -1.79 1.61 7.20
C HIS A 171 -2.87 1.03 8.10
N ALA A 172 -2.73 1.20 9.42
CA ALA A 172 -3.79 0.90 10.38
C ALA A 172 -4.77 2.06 10.56
N GLY A 173 -6.07 1.80 10.35
CA GLY A 173 -7.17 2.74 10.55
C GLY A 173 -7.60 2.87 12.01
N ARG A 174 -8.63 3.68 12.27
CA ARG A 174 -9.15 3.95 13.64
C ARG A 174 -9.67 2.70 14.37
N GLY A 175 -9.93 1.63 13.64
CA GLY A 175 -10.30 0.33 14.20
C GLY A 175 -9.10 -0.55 14.55
N ASP A 176 -7.87 -0.05 14.38
CA ASP A 176 -6.63 -0.84 14.31
C ASP A 176 -6.63 -1.82 13.10
N ASP A 177 -7.50 -1.58 12.12
CA ASP A 177 -7.64 -2.34 10.88
C ASP A 177 -6.56 -1.96 9.88
N TYR A 178 -5.70 -2.89 9.48
CA TYR A 178 -4.76 -2.64 8.38
C TYR A 178 -5.48 -2.70 7.03
N HIS A 179 -5.25 -1.71 6.18
CA HIS A 179 -5.82 -1.68 4.83
C HIS A 179 -4.92 -0.91 3.85
N TYR A 180 -5.02 -1.25 2.57
CA TYR A 180 -4.32 -0.56 1.49
C TYR A 180 -5.12 0.65 1.01
N HIS A 181 -4.44 1.75 0.70
CA HIS A 181 -5.03 2.92 0.03
C HIS A 181 -4.55 3.08 -1.42
N VAL A 182 -3.44 2.43 -1.74
CA VAL A 182 -2.84 2.39 -3.08
C VAL A 182 -2.54 0.93 -3.44
N ALA A 183 -1.96 0.68 -4.61
CA ALA A 183 -1.55 -0.64 -5.04
C ALA A 183 -0.84 -1.41 -3.89
N PRO A 184 -1.28 -2.64 -3.55
CA PRO A 184 -0.67 -3.50 -2.54
C PRO A 184 0.74 -3.93 -2.94
N LYS A 185 1.74 -3.05 -2.80
CA LYS A 185 3.07 -3.23 -3.38
C LYS A 185 3.73 -4.53 -2.93
N CYS A 186 3.78 -4.78 -1.62
CA CYS A 186 4.43 -5.98 -1.08
C CYS A 186 3.74 -7.25 -1.58
N LEU A 187 2.41 -7.33 -1.50
CA LEU A 187 1.64 -8.43 -2.10
C LEU A 187 1.94 -8.63 -3.60
N ILE A 188 2.00 -7.55 -4.39
CA ILE A 188 2.30 -7.66 -5.83
C ILE A 188 3.71 -8.24 -6.05
N GLU A 189 4.70 -7.80 -5.27
CA GLU A 189 6.07 -8.34 -5.29
C GLU A 189 6.11 -9.82 -4.91
N ASP A 190 5.37 -10.23 -3.87
CA ASP A 190 5.32 -11.62 -3.40
C ASP A 190 4.67 -12.56 -4.43
N LEU A 191 3.63 -12.10 -5.12
CA LEU A 191 2.97 -12.84 -6.19
C LEU A 191 3.86 -12.99 -7.43
N GLY A 192 4.67 -11.97 -7.71
CA GLY A 192 5.67 -11.98 -8.77
C GLY A 192 5.13 -11.99 -10.21
N PRO A 193 6.03 -11.98 -11.21
CA PRO A 193 5.66 -11.82 -12.62
C PRO A 193 4.86 -12.99 -13.20
N ALA A 194 5.06 -14.21 -12.66
CA ALA A 194 4.34 -15.39 -13.09
C ALA A 194 2.83 -15.28 -12.79
N TRP A 195 2.47 -14.69 -11.65
CA TRP A 195 1.08 -14.43 -11.30
C TRP A 195 0.51 -13.23 -12.06
N VAL A 196 1.22 -12.11 -11.99
CA VAL A 196 0.71 -10.79 -12.38
C VAL A 196 0.68 -10.61 -13.89
N ASP A 197 1.81 -10.79 -14.56
CA ASP A 197 1.97 -10.44 -15.97
C ASP A 197 1.78 -11.65 -16.91
N GLN A 198 2.27 -12.83 -16.51
CA GLN A 198 2.14 -14.06 -17.31
C GLN A 198 0.78 -14.72 -17.10
N GLY A 199 0.39 -14.90 -15.83
CA GLY A 199 -0.87 -15.50 -15.44
C GLY A 199 -2.08 -14.57 -15.57
N LYS A 200 -1.85 -13.25 -15.63
CA LYS A 200 -2.90 -12.21 -15.70
C LYS A 200 -3.99 -12.45 -14.65
N LYS A 201 -3.55 -12.82 -13.44
CA LYS A 201 -4.44 -13.15 -12.32
C LYS A 201 -4.76 -11.91 -11.48
N PRO A 202 -5.92 -11.87 -10.82
CA PRO A 202 -6.29 -10.79 -9.92
C PRO A 202 -5.32 -10.70 -8.73
N ILE A 203 -5.11 -9.48 -8.23
CA ILE A 203 -4.49 -9.18 -6.94
C ILE A 203 -5.53 -8.80 -5.88
N GLY A 204 -6.78 -8.63 -6.30
CA GLY A 204 -7.91 -8.34 -5.44
C GLY A 204 -9.22 -8.29 -6.23
N TYR A 205 -10.29 -7.97 -5.51
CA TYR A 205 -11.63 -7.80 -6.07
C TYR A 205 -12.25 -6.52 -5.51
N ALA A 206 -12.84 -5.72 -6.38
CA ALA A 206 -13.58 -4.53 -6.00
C ALA A 206 -14.93 -4.92 -5.38
N MET A 207 -15.52 -4.01 -4.61
CA MET A 207 -16.78 -4.23 -3.90
C MET A 207 -18.00 -4.36 -4.84
N ASP A 208 -17.86 -4.03 -6.13
CA ASP A 208 -18.86 -4.29 -7.16
C ASP A 208 -18.67 -5.66 -7.84
N GLY A 209 -17.63 -6.40 -7.47
CA GLY A 209 -17.34 -7.75 -7.91
C GLY A 209 -16.30 -7.87 -9.02
N PHE A 210 -15.87 -6.79 -9.66
CA PHE A 210 -14.87 -6.89 -10.72
C PHE A 210 -13.46 -7.17 -10.16
N PRO A 211 -12.62 -7.94 -10.88
CA PRO A 211 -11.25 -8.18 -10.47
C PRO A 211 -10.39 -6.92 -10.58
N ILE A 212 -9.40 -6.83 -9.70
CA ILE A 212 -8.36 -5.80 -9.70
C ILE A 212 -7.05 -6.49 -10.08
N LEU A 213 -6.37 -6.01 -11.12
CA LEU A 213 -5.11 -6.54 -11.63
C LEU A 213 -3.98 -5.51 -11.48
N ALA A 214 -2.75 -5.98 -11.73
CA ALA A 214 -1.53 -5.18 -11.80
C ALA A 214 -0.76 -5.43 -13.11
N LEU A 215 -1.46 -5.56 -14.22
CA LEU A 215 -0.84 -5.74 -15.54
C LEU A 215 0.13 -4.59 -15.83
N GLY A 216 1.33 -4.93 -16.31
CA GLY A 216 2.37 -3.95 -16.60
C GLY A 216 3.27 -3.62 -15.41
N TRP A 217 3.08 -4.26 -14.26
CA TRP A 217 3.88 -4.00 -13.06
C TRP A 217 5.33 -4.46 -13.21
N PHE A 218 5.56 -5.70 -13.66
CA PHE A 218 6.89 -6.25 -13.90
C PHE A 218 7.30 -6.16 -15.36
N ASP A 219 6.34 -6.33 -16.27
CA ASP A 219 6.57 -6.26 -17.72
C ASP A 219 5.75 -5.14 -18.36
N LYS A 220 6.41 -4.02 -18.65
CA LYS A 220 5.78 -2.85 -19.30
C LYS A 220 5.14 -3.17 -20.65
N THR A 221 5.48 -4.29 -21.29
CA THR A 221 4.81 -4.71 -22.53
C THR A 221 3.34 -5.11 -22.30
N ASN A 222 2.98 -5.49 -21.07
CA ASN A 222 1.61 -5.76 -20.65
C ASN A 222 0.86 -4.53 -20.10
N THR A 223 1.43 -3.33 -20.22
CA THR A 223 0.77 -2.12 -19.73
C THR A 223 -0.55 -1.89 -20.45
N VAL A 224 -1.56 -1.50 -19.67
CA VAL A 224 -2.91 -1.18 -20.15
C VAL A 224 -3.29 0.28 -19.89
N GLU A 225 -2.37 1.10 -19.37
CA GLU A 225 -2.69 2.43 -18.83
C GLU A 225 -3.35 3.38 -19.85
N GLN A 226 -3.06 3.23 -21.15
CA GLN A 226 -3.65 4.08 -22.20
C GLN A 226 -5.08 3.66 -22.58
N ASP A 227 -5.48 2.44 -22.23
CA ASP A 227 -6.76 1.83 -22.59
C ASP A 227 -7.78 1.89 -21.44
N LEU A 228 -7.35 2.34 -20.25
CA LEU A 228 -8.20 2.43 -19.07
C LEU A 228 -9.23 3.56 -19.20
N ASP A 229 -10.45 3.27 -18.76
CA ASP A 229 -11.51 4.23 -18.58
C ASP A 229 -11.27 5.13 -17.34
N PRO A 230 -12.11 6.15 -17.07
CA PRO A 230 -11.94 7.02 -15.92
C PRO A 230 -11.93 6.34 -14.54
N CYS A 231 -12.51 5.14 -14.43
CA CYS A 231 -12.51 4.33 -13.20
C CYS A 231 -11.24 3.50 -13.04
N ARG A 232 -10.31 3.57 -13.99
CA ARG A 232 -9.10 2.73 -14.11
C ARG A 232 -9.40 1.29 -14.50
N GLY A 233 -10.48 1.04 -15.23
CA GLY A 233 -10.79 -0.29 -15.74
C GLY A 233 -10.90 -0.35 -17.26
N MET A 234 -10.90 -1.55 -17.80
CA MET A 234 -11.10 -1.81 -19.22
C MET A 234 -11.72 -3.19 -19.42
N LYS A 235 -12.15 -3.47 -20.65
CA LYS A 235 -12.52 -4.83 -21.06
C LYS A 235 -11.32 -5.54 -21.68
N ASP A 236 -11.16 -6.79 -21.31
CA ASP A 236 -10.24 -7.74 -21.92
C ASP A 236 -10.77 -8.19 -23.31
N ALA A 237 -10.02 -9.03 -24.04
CA ALA A 237 -10.43 -9.45 -25.38
C ALA A 237 -11.66 -10.39 -25.40
N ALA A 238 -11.92 -11.09 -24.30
CA ALA A 238 -13.14 -11.85 -24.08
C ALA A 238 -14.33 -10.98 -23.62
N GLY A 239 -14.12 -9.67 -23.45
CA GLY A 239 -15.14 -8.70 -23.02
C GLY A 239 -15.33 -8.62 -21.51
N GLN A 240 -14.48 -9.27 -20.71
CA GLN A 240 -14.52 -9.23 -19.26
C GLN A 240 -13.95 -7.91 -18.76
N TYR A 241 -14.70 -7.19 -17.93
CA TYR A 241 -14.24 -5.93 -17.35
C TYR A 241 -13.37 -6.18 -16.11
N PHE A 242 -12.31 -5.40 -15.95
CA PHE A 242 -11.42 -5.42 -14.79
C PHE A 242 -10.84 -4.04 -14.50
N TYR A 243 -10.45 -3.82 -13.25
CA TYR A 243 -9.64 -2.65 -12.85
C TYR A 243 -8.16 -2.98 -12.92
N ASN A 244 -7.32 -1.99 -13.20
CA ASN A 244 -5.87 -2.14 -13.15
C ASN A 244 -5.22 -1.05 -12.29
N VAL A 245 -4.42 -1.46 -11.31
CA VAL A 245 -3.69 -0.51 -10.46
C VAL A 245 -2.67 0.28 -11.27
N LYS A 246 -2.39 1.50 -10.83
CA LYS A 246 -1.39 2.35 -11.47
C LYS A 246 0.01 1.89 -11.09
N THR A 247 0.90 1.80 -12.08
CA THR A 247 2.30 1.40 -11.88
C THR A 247 3.26 2.57 -11.63
N THR A 248 2.72 3.79 -11.58
CA THR A 248 3.47 5.04 -11.40
C THR A 248 2.98 5.80 -10.18
N SER A 249 3.71 6.86 -9.81
CA SER A 249 3.42 7.70 -8.65
C SER A 249 1.93 8.06 -8.54
N SER A 250 1.43 7.97 -7.30
CA SER A 250 0.03 7.79 -6.83
C SER A 250 -0.41 6.34 -6.64
N TRP A 251 0.02 5.39 -7.48
CA TRP A 251 -0.32 3.97 -7.39
C TRP A 251 -1.82 3.70 -7.20
N ASP A 252 -2.68 4.53 -7.80
CA ASP A 252 -4.13 4.47 -7.63
C ASP A 252 -4.68 3.08 -7.96
N VAL A 253 -5.59 2.57 -7.13
CA VAL A 253 -6.24 1.28 -7.37
C VAL A 253 -7.40 1.45 -8.35
N LEU A 254 -8.39 2.26 -7.98
CA LEU A 254 -9.56 2.62 -8.80
C LEU A 254 -10.11 3.97 -8.34
N ASN A 255 -10.80 4.68 -9.24
CA ASN A 255 -11.37 6.02 -8.97
C ASN A 255 -12.90 6.01 -8.81
N CYS A 256 -13.55 4.96 -9.33
CA CYS A 256 -14.98 4.75 -9.27
C CYS A 256 -15.28 3.26 -9.48
N LEU A 257 -16.50 2.86 -9.10
CA LEU A 257 -17.03 1.52 -9.30
C LEU A 257 -17.89 1.52 -10.55
N ALA A 258 -17.42 0.84 -11.60
CA ALA A 258 -18.09 0.61 -12.87
C ALA A 258 -19.32 -0.31 -12.74
N GLY A 259 -19.35 -1.19 -11.74
CA GLY A 259 -20.52 -2.01 -11.40
C GLY A 259 -21.36 -1.41 -10.27
N ARG A 260 -22.36 -2.17 -9.81
CA ARG A 260 -23.17 -1.80 -8.65
C ARG A 260 -22.42 -2.16 -7.35
N PRO A 261 -22.09 -1.20 -6.48
CA PRO A 261 -21.43 -1.48 -5.20
C PRO A 261 -22.26 -2.43 -4.33
N GLN A 262 -21.60 -3.38 -3.67
CA GLN A 262 -22.22 -4.34 -2.76
C GLN A 262 -21.83 -4.08 -1.30
N HIS A 263 -22.68 -4.51 -0.37
CA HIS A 263 -22.26 -4.73 1.01
C HIS A 263 -21.44 -6.02 1.07
N PHE A 264 -20.14 -5.90 0.80
CA PHE A 264 -19.27 -7.04 0.50
C PHE A 264 -18.48 -7.54 1.72
N ALA A 265 -18.47 -6.82 2.84
CA ALA A 265 -17.65 -7.16 4.01
C ALA A 265 -18.46 -7.05 5.30
N ARG A 266 -18.23 -8.00 6.21
CA ARG A 266 -18.60 -7.92 7.63
C ARG A 266 -17.35 -8.07 8.46
N ASP A 267 -17.27 -7.34 9.55
CA ASP A 267 -16.11 -7.36 10.44
C ASP A 267 -16.52 -7.37 11.90
N ARG A 268 -15.69 -7.98 12.74
CA ARG A 268 -15.80 -8.00 14.20
C ARG A 268 -14.41 -7.81 14.79
N TRP A 269 -14.22 -6.72 15.51
CA TRP A 269 -12.97 -6.40 16.20
C TRP A 269 -13.24 -5.83 17.59
N ARG A 270 -12.16 -5.59 18.34
CA ARG A 270 -12.23 -4.92 19.64
C ARG A 270 -11.37 -3.68 19.61
N HIS A 271 -11.97 -2.53 19.89
CA HIS A 271 -11.22 -1.29 20.04
C HIS A 271 -10.24 -1.40 21.20
N ARG A 272 -9.03 -0.86 21.00
CA ARG A 272 -8.11 -0.57 22.10
C ARG A 272 -8.74 0.46 23.02
N ILE A 273 -8.52 0.25 24.32
CA ILE A 273 -8.97 1.17 25.37
C ILE A 273 -7.78 1.64 26.22
N ASP A 274 -7.90 2.84 26.76
CA ASP A 274 -6.93 3.43 27.68
C ASP A 274 -7.15 2.95 29.13
N ARG A 275 -6.30 3.40 30.05
CA ARG A 275 -6.39 3.04 31.48
C ARG A 275 -7.74 3.37 32.12
N THR A 276 -8.47 4.34 31.58
CA THR A 276 -9.79 4.80 32.04
C THR A 276 -10.95 4.02 31.43
N GLY A 277 -10.66 3.12 30.48
CA GLY A 277 -11.66 2.34 29.76
C GLY A 277 -12.26 3.06 28.55
N LYS A 278 -11.71 4.21 28.14
CA LYS A 278 -12.14 4.92 26.94
C LYS A 278 -11.43 4.39 25.71
N GLU A 279 -12.13 4.34 24.57
CA GLU A 279 -11.55 3.93 23.29
C GLU A 279 -10.39 4.85 22.86
N ILE A 280 -9.35 4.24 22.28
CA ILE A 280 -8.20 4.93 21.72
C ILE A 280 -8.36 4.98 20.20
N THR A 281 -8.98 6.04 19.70
CA THR A 281 -9.05 6.28 18.25
C THR A 281 -7.78 6.92 17.68
N GLY A 282 -6.85 7.30 18.57
CA GLY A 282 -5.61 7.98 18.22
C GLY A 282 -5.78 9.41 17.73
N ILE A 283 -4.66 10.12 17.58
CA ILE A 283 -4.60 11.47 17.01
C ILE A 283 -3.51 11.51 15.94
N PRO A 284 -3.71 12.25 14.83
CA PRO A 284 -2.66 12.46 13.84
C PRO A 284 -1.45 13.16 14.46
N ILE A 285 -0.28 12.60 14.29
CA ILE A 285 1.01 13.19 14.69
C ILE A 285 2.06 12.93 13.61
N ARG A 286 3.01 13.85 13.48
CA ARG A 286 4.18 13.68 12.59
C ARG A 286 5.23 12.78 13.25
N PHE A 287 4.96 11.49 13.27
CA PHE A 287 5.87 10.48 13.76
C PHE A 287 6.33 9.61 12.60
N ALA A 288 7.60 9.78 12.20
CA ALA A 288 8.21 9.01 11.13
C ALA A 288 8.58 7.62 11.64
N ILE A 289 7.79 6.61 11.28
CA ILE A 289 7.94 5.23 11.73
C ILE A 289 9.11 4.58 10.99
N LYS A 290 10.12 4.20 11.76
CA LYS A 290 11.30 3.47 11.30
C LYS A 290 11.06 1.97 11.29
N ASP A 291 10.42 1.46 12.35
CA ASP A 291 10.16 0.04 12.49
C ASP A 291 8.90 -0.23 13.31
N SER A 292 8.28 -1.38 13.08
CA SER A 292 7.05 -1.81 13.75
C SER A 292 7.13 -3.30 14.07
N THR A 293 6.76 -3.67 15.28
CA THR A 293 6.77 -5.06 15.73
C THR A 293 5.48 -5.41 16.46
N ARG A 294 5.11 -6.69 16.38
CA ARG A 294 3.96 -7.27 17.08
C ARG A 294 4.39 -8.60 17.71
N THR A 295 4.40 -8.68 19.03
CA THR A 295 4.82 -9.88 19.76
C THR A 295 3.77 -10.29 20.78
N SER A 296 3.50 -11.58 20.89
CA SER A 296 2.57 -12.11 21.88
C SER A 296 3.28 -12.41 23.20
N TYR A 297 2.70 -11.97 24.32
CA TYR A 297 3.16 -12.24 25.67
C TYR A 297 2.01 -12.80 26.48
N GLY A 298 1.91 -14.14 26.52
CA GLY A 298 0.77 -14.82 27.14
C GLY A 298 -0.54 -14.49 26.41
N ARG A 299 -1.43 -13.74 27.06
CA ARG A 299 -2.73 -13.33 26.49
C ARG A 299 -2.68 -11.96 25.81
N ASP A 300 -1.62 -11.18 26.05
CA ASP A 300 -1.47 -9.85 25.48
C ASP A 300 -0.71 -9.92 24.16
N VAL A 301 -1.06 -9.00 23.26
CA VAL A 301 -0.30 -8.74 22.03
C VAL A 301 0.27 -7.35 22.15
N CYS A 302 1.59 -7.27 22.25
CA CYS A 302 2.32 -6.02 22.37
C CYS A 302 2.76 -5.53 20.99
N HIS A 303 2.34 -4.33 20.65
CA HIS A 303 2.74 -3.61 19.46
C HIS A 303 3.74 -2.52 19.83
N VAL A 304 4.82 -2.38 19.06
CA VAL A 304 5.82 -1.32 19.24
C VAL A 304 6.14 -0.70 17.90
N MET A 305 6.04 0.62 17.81
CA MET A 305 6.54 1.42 16.69
C MET A 305 7.70 2.29 17.16
N THR A 306 8.85 2.17 16.52
CA THR A 306 10.00 3.06 16.75
C THR A 306 10.06 4.12 15.66
N GLY A 307 10.54 5.31 15.98
CA GLY A 307 10.57 6.39 15.02
C GLY A 307 10.96 7.74 15.59
N THR A 308 10.73 8.77 14.79
CA THR A 308 11.09 10.15 15.13
C THR A 308 9.86 11.04 15.09
N LEU A 309 9.55 11.65 16.23
CA LEU A 309 8.50 12.67 16.34
C LEU A 309 9.04 14.03 15.88
N GLN A 310 8.32 14.73 15.02
CA GLN A 310 8.82 15.91 14.33
C GLN A 310 7.85 17.09 14.36
N GLY A 311 8.35 18.28 14.69
CA GLY A 311 7.59 19.53 14.58
C GLY A 311 6.36 19.65 15.49
N GLU A 312 6.20 18.76 16.48
CA GLU A 312 5.10 18.77 17.43
C GLU A 312 5.40 19.67 18.64
N GLN A 313 4.36 20.02 19.40
CA GLN A 313 4.47 20.74 20.66
C GLN A 313 4.03 19.83 21.81
N ILE A 314 4.95 19.50 22.72
CA ILE A 314 4.71 18.55 23.81
C ILE A 314 4.50 19.31 25.13
N LEU A 315 3.38 19.06 25.79
CA LEU A 315 3.11 19.53 27.15
C LEU A 315 4.02 18.82 28.15
N GLN A 316 4.71 19.61 28.98
CA GLN A 316 5.60 19.14 30.04
C GLN A 316 4.87 19.16 31.39
N SER A 317 5.35 18.37 32.37
CA SER A 317 4.74 18.26 33.70
C SER A 317 4.69 19.58 34.49
N ASN A 318 5.53 20.56 34.13
CA ASN A 318 5.50 21.92 34.70
C ASN A 318 4.39 22.82 34.11
N GLY A 319 3.54 22.30 33.21
CA GLY A 319 2.44 23.02 32.57
C GLY A 319 2.81 23.87 31.35
N GLN A 320 4.10 23.95 30.99
CA GLN A 320 4.56 24.60 29.77
C GLN A 320 4.60 23.61 28.60
N ALA A 321 4.54 24.11 27.36
CA ALA A 321 4.69 23.27 26.18
C ALA A 321 6.01 23.56 25.45
N ARG A 322 6.73 22.49 25.13
CA ARG A 322 8.01 22.53 24.41
C ARG A 322 7.81 22.11 22.97
N LYS A 323 8.19 22.97 22.03
CA LYS A 323 8.28 22.60 20.62
C LYS A 323 9.49 21.69 20.40
N ILE A 324 9.26 20.58 19.72
CA ILE A 324 10.32 19.67 19.32
C ILE A 324 10.57 19.82 17.81
N ARG A 325 11.84 19.79 17.42
CA ARG A 325 12.22 19.74 16.00
C ARG A 325 12.15 18.30 15.50
N ALA A 326 12.93 17.44 16.14
CA ALA A 326 12.96 16.00 15.95
C ALA A 326 13.34 15.35 17.29
N GLN A 327 12.68 14.26 17.66
CA GLN A 327 13.01 13.46 18.83
C GLN A 327 12.71 11.99 18.56
N GLU A 328 13.70 11.12 18.71
CA GLU A 328 13.51 9.68 18.62
C GLU A 328 12.73 9.15 19.83
N GLY A 329 11.93 8.12 19.59
CA GLY A 329 11.18 7.44 20.64
C GLY A 329 10.33 6.30 20.11
N SER A 330 9.52 5.74 20.99
CA SER A 330 8.67 4.59 20.70
C SER A 330 7.24 4.85 21.14
N LEU A 331 6.29 4.40 20.31
CA LEU A 331 4.90 4.23 20.66
C LEU A 331 4.64 2.75 20.90
N PHE A 332 3.88 2.41 21.92
CA PHE A 332 3.55 1.00 22.17
C PHE A 332 2.18 0.83 22.79
N TYR A 333 1.61 -0.36 22.60
CA TYR A 333 0.38 -0.79 23.24
C TYR A 333 0.38 -2.31 23.40
N CYS A 334 0.12 -2.80 24.60
CA CYS A 334 -0.15 -4.22 24.87
C CYS A 334 -1.59 -4.42 25.37
N ASN A 335 -1.98 -3.59 26.34
CA ASN A 335 -3.28 -3.62 26.99
C ASN A 335 -3.56 -2.25 27.64
N ARG A 336 -4.73 -2.09 28.28
CA ARG A 336 -5.14 -0.84 28.94
C ARG A 336 -4.24 -0.35 30.08
N SER A 337 -3.37 -1.21 30.58
CA SER A 337 -2.43 -0.94 31.68
C SER A 337 -0.97 -1.00 31.22
N CYS A 338 -0.72 -1.07 29.91
CA CYS A 338 0.61 -1.07 29.31
C CYS A 338 0.57 -0.44 27.91
N TYR A 339 0.83 0.87 27.84
CA TYR A 339 0.92 1.62 26.60
C TYR A 339 1.70 2.94 26.78
N GLY A 340 2.25 3.44 25.68
CA GLY A 340 2.88 4.76 25.61
C GLY A 340 2.43 5.47 24.34
N LEU A 341 1.51 6.42 24.47
CA LEU A 341 0.86 7.09 23.33
C LEU A 341 0.67 8.58 23.59
N PHE A 342 0.55 9.35 22.50
CA PHE A 342 0.26 10.77 22.58
C PHE A 342 -1.23 11.05 22.53
N PHE A 343 -1.68 11.91 23.44
CA PHE A 343 -3.03 12.45 23.48
C PHE A 343 -2.98 13.98 23.38
N GLU A 344 -4.07 14.58 22.93
CA GLU A 344 -4.14 16.03 22.81
C GLU A 344 -4.36 16.68 24.19
N ALA A 345 -3.50 17.62 24.55
CA ALA A 345 -3.62 18.38 25.79
C ALA A 345 -4.83 19.33 25.78
N ASP A 346 -5.30 19.71 26.96
CA ASP A 346 -6.30 20.76 27.10
C ASP A 346 -5.73 22.12 26.68
N LYS A 347 -6.61 23.00 26.18
CA LYS A 347 -6.19 24.35 25.81
C LYS A 347 -5.73 25.08 27.06
N SER A 348 -4.59 25.74 26.98
CA SER A 348 -4.03 26.52 28.08
C SER A 348 -3.56 27.89 27.59
N ARG A 349 -3.52 28.88 28.49
CA ARG A 349 -2.88 30.17 28.21
C ARG A 349 -1.35 30.08 28.23
N ALA A 350 -0.79 29.00 28.78
CA ALA A 350 0.65 28.78 28.89
C ALA A 350 1.33 28.48 27.53
N PHE A 351 0.56 28.12 26.51
CA PHE A 351 1.07 27.85 25.17
C PHE A 351 0.04 28.22 24.11
N ARG A 352 0.50 28.52 22.90
CA ARG A 352 -0.38 28.82 21.76
C ARG A 352 -0.54 27.59 20.88
N GLY A 353 -1.75 27.38 20.36
CA GLY A 353 -2.06 26.29 19.44
C GLY A 353 -2.23 24.92 20.11
N ARG A 354 -2.16 23.87 19.29
CA ARG A 354 -2.27 22.47 19.74
C ARG A 354 -1.01 22.06 20.50
N ALA A 355 -1.18 21.29 21.58
CA ALA A 355 -0.11 20.56 22.24
C ALA A 355 -0.56 19.11 22.49
N ILE A 356 0.39 18.20 22.55
CA ILE A 356 0.19 16.79 22.87
C ILE A 356 0.95 16.44 24.15
N TYR A 357 0.52 15.42 24.88
CA TYR A 357 1.25 14.88 26.02
C TYR A 357 1.43 13.38 25.85
N TYR A 358 2.55 12.87 26.34
CA TYR A 358 2.85 11.44 26.30
C TYR A 358 2.29 10.79 27.56
N ASP A 359 1.22 10.01 27.39
CA ASP A 359 0.64 9.20 28.46
C ASP A 359 1.30 7.83 28.41
N HIS A 360 2.07 7.53 29.45
CA HIS A 360 2.96 6.38 29.54
C HIS A 360 2.57 5.55 30.76
N ILE A 361 1.94 4.41 30.51
CA ILE A 361 1.40 3.50 31.51
C ILE A 361 2.12 2.15 31.39
N THR A 362 2.69 1.68 32.50
CA THR A 362 3.52 0.45 32.49
C THR A 362 3.19 -0.55 33.61
N ASP A 363 2.27 -0.20 34.51
CA ASP A 363 1.97 -0.99 35.71
C ASP A 363 1.43 -2.40 35.41
N GLY A 364 0.82 -2.59 34.24
CA GLY A 364 0.28 -3.87 33.78
C GLY A 364 0.96 -4.40 32.53
N CYS A 365 2.24 -4.07 32.31
CA CYS A 365 2.99 -4.66 31.21
C CYS A 365 3.23 -6.16 31.43
N PRO A 366 3.02 -7.00 30.39
CA PRO A 366 3.15 -8.44 30.54
C PRO A 366 4.60 -8.84 30.80
N ALA A 367 4.79 -9.92 31.55
CA ALA A 367 6.12 -10.44 31.86
C ALA A 367 6.91 -10.74 30.56
N GLY A 368 8.17 -10.32 30.53
CA GLY A 368 9.05 -10.45 29.36
C GLY A 368 8.95 -9.30 28.36
N PHE A 369 7.89 -8.47 28.40
CA PHE A 369 7.84 -7.25 27.59
C PHE A 369 8.80 -6.21 28.17
N GLY A 370 9.93 -6.02 27.50
CA GLY A 370 11.03 -5.17 27.95
C GLY A 370 10.78 -3.67 27.79
N VAL A 371 9.69 -3.13 28.36
CA VAL A 371 9.32 -1.71 28.22
C VAL A 371 10.44 -0.74 28.63
N ALA A 372 11.22 -1.09 29.66
CA ALA A 372 12.37 -0.29 30.12
C ALA A 372 13.54 -0.22 29.11
N ARG A 373 13.56 -1.10 28.09
CA ARG A 373 14.54 -1.09 27.00
C ARG A 373 14.09 -0.23 25.82
N LEU A 374 12.84 0.20 25.79
CA LEU A 374 12.33 1.08 24.74
C LEU A 374 12.85 2.50 24.98
N THR A 375 13.34 3.14 23.93
CA THR A 375 13.54 4.59 23.94
C THR A 375 12.16 5.25 23.93
N THR A 376 11.76 5.88 25.02
CA THR A 376 10.45 6.53 25.17
C THR A 376 10.57 8.05 25.29
N PHE A 377 9.43 8.74 25.15
CA PHE A 377 9.35 10.17 25.41
C PHE A 377 9.17 10.44 26.90
N THR A 378 9.49 11.66 27.34
CA THR A 378 9.27 12.06 28.74
C THR A 378 7.79 11.94 29.10
N PRO A 379 7.42 11.08 30.08
CA PRO A 379 6.05 10.96 30.54
C PRO A 379 5.50 12.29 31.06
N TYR A 380 4.22 12.53 30.81
CA TYR A 380 3.52 13.65 31.42
C TYR A 380 2.94 13.25 32.78
N GLU A 381 3.42 13.93 33.82
CA GLU A 381 3.05 13.70 35.24
C GLU A 381 2.33 14.91 35.85
N GLY A 382 1.90 15.86 35.02
CA GLY A 382 1.15 17.03 35.46
C GLY A 382 -0.33 16.75 35.74
N PRO A 383 -1.13 17.80 35.97
CA PRO A 383 -2.58 17.67 36.21
C PRO A 383 -3.31 16.89 35.12
N ALA A 384 -4.31 16.11 35.51
CA ALA A 384 -5.10 15.30 34.59
C ALA A 384 -5.68 16.13 33.43
N GLN A 385 -5.59 15.59 32.21
CA GLN A 385 -6.08 16.22 30.99
C GLN A 385 -7.41 15.57 30.56
N THR A 386 -8.27 16.35 29.90
CA THR A 386 -9.54 15.83 29.39
C THR A 386 -9.30 14.89 28.20
N ARG A 387 -9.85 13.67 28.26
CA ARG A 387 -9.85 12.75 27.12
C ARG A 387 -10.85 13.21 26.06
N LYS A 388 -10.31 13.71 24.95
CA LYS A 388 -11.07 14.07 23.75
C LYS A 388 -11.33 12.80 22.93
N GLY A 389 -12.58 12.60 22.54
CA GLY A 389 -12.93 11.54 21.58
C GLY A 389 -12.41 11.85 20.18
N PRO A 390 -12.63 10.95 19.21
CA PRO A 390 -12.24 11.17 17.83
C PRO A 390 -12.84 12.49 17.31
N PRO A 391 -12.09 13.26 16.49
CA PRO A 391 -12.66 14.40 15.78
C PRO A 391 -13.90 13.95 14.97
N PRO A 392 -15.00 14.71 14.99
CA PRO A 392 -16.20 14.37 14.23
C PRO A 392 -15.85 14.27 12.75
N THR A 393 -16.30 13.19 12.09
CA THR A 393 -16.09 12.93 10.66
C THR A 393 -17.01 13.76 9.75
N ARG A 394 -17.99 14.47 10.33
CA ARG A 394 -18.91 15.35 9.62
C ARG A 394 -18.52 16.82 9.76
N LYS A 395 -18.14 17.44 8.64
CA LYS A 395 -18.46 18.82 8.26
C LYS A 395 -18.56 18.94 6.75
#